data_AF-A0A7W8PH46-F1
#
_entry.id   AF-A0A7W8PH46-F1
#
_cell.length_a   1.000
_cell.length_b   1.000
_cell.length_c   1.000
_cell.angle_alpha   90.00
_cell.angle_beta   90.00
_cell.angle_gamma   90.00
#
_symmetry.space_group_name_H-M   'P 1'
#
loop_
_entity.id
_entity.type
_entity.pdbx_description
1 polymer ?
#
loop_
_entity_poly.entity_id
_entity_poly.type
_entity_poly.pdbx_seq_one_letter_code
_entity_poly.pdbx_strand_id
1 'polypeptide(L)'
;MTALNVVVPAISAMIGALIALGGVWLTNWQANKRFLTQLDRDERKEKRDFIRQRGEELYGLADDWATYVWQEHLIWLAAMHGRHSVQEARDLAIENAKGHHDQFRKVSMLMNVYFDELRDALSELNLCRIKLDLHQSRFLKVAKSETSDWTRAAKRHRTLMQDLQGAQARFLKLLAEIIRNA
;
A
#
# COMPACT_ATOMS: atom_id res chain seq x y z
N MET A 1 52.62 62.83 25.27
CA MET A 1 51.21 62.51 25.58
C MET A 1 50.35 62.13 24.37
N THR A 2 50.92 62.02 23.16
CA THR A 2 50.18 61.73 21.91
C THR A 2 50.05 60.25 21.57
N ALA A 3 51.01 59.40 21.95
CA ALA A 3 50.98 57.97 21.62
C ALA A 3 49.87 57.18 22.36
N LEU A 4 49.57 57.53 23.61
CA LEU A 4 48.54 56.83 24.41
C LEU A 4 47.12 57.03 23.84
N ASN A 5 46.85 58.20 23.25
CA ASN A 5 45.53 58.55 22.69
C ASN A 5 45.19 57.79 21.40
N VAL A 6 46.18 57.20 20.72
CA VAL A 6 45.97 56.42 19.48
C VAL A 6 45.91 54.92 19.77
N VAL A 7 46.60 54.46 20.81
CA VAL A 7 46.67 53.04 21.20
C VAL A 7 45.35 52.55 21.80
N VAL A 8 44.68 53.34 22.66
CA VAL A 8 43.43 52.95 23.33
C VAL A 8 42.26 52.74 22.33
N PRO A 9 42.01 53.64 21.36
CA PRO A 9 41.01 53.42 20.32
C PRO A 9 41.32 52.22 19.42
N ALA A 10 42.61 51.99 19.09
CA ALA A 10 43.02 50.86 18.27
C ALA A 10 42.77 49.51 18.97
N ILE A 11 43.08 49.41 20.26
CA ILE A 11 42.78 48.21 21.07
C ILE A 11 41.26 48.00 21.17
N SER A 12 40.50 49.08 21.39
CA SER A 12 39.03 49.01 21.48
C SER A 12 38.39 48.56 20.17
N ALA A 13 38.88 49.07 19.03
CA ALA A 13 38.43 48.67 17.70
C ALA A 13 38.75 47.20 17.40
N MET A 14 39.93 46.73 17.81
CA MET A 14 40.35 45.33 17.65
C MET A 14 39.46 44.38 18.48
N ILE A 15 39.18 44.73 19.73
CA ILE A 15 38.27 43.95 20.60
C ILE A 15 36.86 43.94 19.99
N GLY A 16 36.36 45.10 19.53
CA GLY A 16 35.06 45.19 18.85
C GLY A 16 34.98 44.31 17.60
N ALA A 17 36.04 44.30 16.78
CA ALA A 17 36.12 43.46 15.58
C ALA A 17 36.15 41.97 15.93
N LEU A 18 36.89 41.55 16.96
CA LEU A 18 36.93 40.16 17.42
C LEU A 18 35.58 39.69 17.95
N ILE A 19 34.88 40.53 18.72
CA ILE A 19 33.54 40.22 19.22
C ILE A 19 32.54 40.12 18.05
N ALA A 20 32.61 41.03 17.07
CA ALA A 20 31.75 40.98 15.90
C ALA A 20 31.98 39.72 15.06
N LEU A 21 33.24 39.37 14.77
CA LEU A 21 33.60 38.16 14.04
C LEU A 21 33.19 36.89 14.80
N GLY A 22 33.42 36.85 16.11
CA GLY A 22 32.99 35.75 16.97
C GLY A 22 31.46 35.60 17.00
N GLY A 23 30.74 36.72 17.05
CA GLY A 23 29.27 36.74 17.00
C GLY A 23 28.72 36.23 15.67
N VAL A 24 29.31 36.65 14.54
CA VAL A 24 28.94 36.16 13.20
C VAL A 24 29.26 34.67 13.07
N TRP A 25 30.43 34.23 13.51
CA TRP A 25 30.82 32.82 13.47
C TRP A 25 29.87 31.94 14.30
N LEU A 26 29.56 32.36 15.54
CA LEU A 26 28.62 31.65 16.41
C LEU A 26 27.20 31.61 15.81
N THR A 27 26.74 32.73 15.25
CA THR A 27 25.43 32.81 14.60
C THR A 27 25.37 31.90 13.38
N ASN A 28 26.40 31.89 12.54
CA ASN A 28 26.48 31.01 11.38
C ASN A 28 26.53 29.54 11.79
N TRP A 29 27.27 29.19 12.85
CA TRP A 29 27.31 27.82 13.36
C TRP A 29 25.94 27.36 13.89
N GLN A 30 25.24 28.20 14.65
CA GLN A 30 23.90 27.90 15.14
C GLN A 30 22.87 27.82 14.00
N ALA A 31 22.95 28.73 13.02
CA ALA A 31 22.10 28.70 11.84
C ALA A 31 22.31 27.41 11.04
N ASN A 32 23.56 27.00 10.82
CA ASN A 32 23.88 25.75 10.13
C ASN A 32 23.35 24.52 10.88
N LYS A 33 23.50 24.48 12.22
CA LYS A 33 22.95 23.38 13.03
C LYS A 33 21.42 23.29 12.94
N ARG A 34 20.73 24.43 12.97
CA ARG A 34 19.27 24.49 12.79
C ARG A 34 18.85 24.05 11.39
N PHE A 35 19.55 24.51 10.37
CA PHE A 35 19.32 24.11 8.98
C PHE A 35 19.44 22.59 8.80
N LEU A 36 20.52 21.98 9.30
CA LEU A 36 20.69 20.52 9.23
C LEU A 36 19.60 19.76 10.00
N THR A 37 19.16 20.28 11.14
CA THR A 37 18.06 19.67 11.90
C THR A 37 16.72 19.80 11.18
N GLN A 38 16.49 20.91 10.46
CA GLN A 38 15.29 21.10 9.63
C GLN A 38 15.32 20.15 8.43
N LEU A 39 16.47 20.04 7.75
CA LEU A 39 16.64 19.14 6.61
C LEU A 39 16.35 17.68 7.00
N ASP A 40 16.91 17.17 8.11
CA ASP A 40 16.62 15.80 8.59
C ASP A 40 15.13 15.61 8.93
N ARG A 41 14.45 16.62 9.46
CA ARG A 41 13.01 16.55 9.73
C ARG A 41 12.19 16.53 8.46
N ASP A 42 12.58 17.33 7.47
CA ASP A 42 11.89 17.45 6.20
C ASP A 42 12.06 16.17 5.37
N GLU A 43 13.27 15.61 5.30
CA GLU A 43 13.53 14.32 4.64
C GLU A 43 12.72 13.18 5.29
N ARG A 44 12.66 13.14 6.63
CA ARG A 44 11.83 12.15 7.34
C ARG A 44 10.36 12.37 7.04
N LYS A 45 9.88 13.62 7.05
CA LYS A 45 8.48 13.92 6.76
C LYS A 45 8.12 13.52 5.34
N GLU A 46 8.95 13.87 4.36
CA GLU A 46 8.76 13.51 2.96
C GLU A 46 8.72 11.99 2.77
N LYS A 47 9.62 11.26 3.42
CA LYS A 47 9.61 9.79 3.38
C LYS A 47 8.33 9.20 3.95
N ARG A 48 7.85 9.72 5.10
CA ARG A 48 6.58 9.27 5.70
C ARG A 48 5.39 9.55 4.78
N ASP A 49 5.29 10.78 4.28
CA ASP A 49 4.22 11.20 3.39
C ASP A 49 4.20 10.36 2.10
N PHE A 50 5.39 10.04 1.56
CA PHE A 50 5.53 9.17 0.41
C PHE A 50 5.06 7.73 0.67
N ILE A 51 5.47 7.11 1.79
CA ILE A 51 5.01 5.77 2.17
C ILE A 51 3.50 5.77 2.40
N ARG A 52 2.96 6.79 3.07
CA ARG A 52 1.51 6.93 3.28
C ARG A 52 0.76 6.98 1.94
N GLN A 53 1.21 7.80 1.01
CA GLN A 53 0.60 7.92 -0.31
C GLN A 53 0.63 6.59 -1.09
N ARG A 54 1.77 5.87 -1.08
CA ARG A 54 1.86 4.55 -1.73
C ARG A 54 1.01 3.49 -1.06
N GLY A 55 0.84 3.59 0.26
CA GLY A 55 -0.02 2.69 1.01
C GLY A 55 -1.50 2.94 0.72
N GLU A 56 -1.93 4.20 0.66
CA GLU A 56 -3.28 4.59 0.25
C GLU A 56 -3.60 4.10 -1.18
N GLU A 57 -2.65 4.25 -2.11
CA GLU A 57 -2.77 3.72 -3.48
C GLU A 57 -2.90 2.19 -3.49
N LEU A 58 -2.04 1.50 -2.75
CA LEU A 58 -2.08 0.04 -2.62
C LEU A 58 -3.40 -0.43 -2.00
N TYR A 59 -3.92 0.29 -1.01
CA TYR A 59 -5.17 -0.05 -0.34
C TYR A 59 -6.32 -0.06 -1.35
N GLY A 60 -6.48 1.02 -2.12
CA GLY A 60 -7.50 1.11 -3.16
C GLY A 60 -7.37 0.00 -4.21
N LEU A 61 -6.14 -0.22 -4.71
CA LEU A 61 -5.89 -1.26 -5.71
C LEU A 61 -6.20 -2.68 -5.20
N ALA A 62 -5.85 -2.98 -3.95
CA ALA A 62 -6.09 -4.29 -3.35
C ALA A 62 -7.58 -4.53 -3.07
N ASP A 63 -8.29 -3.50 -2.61
CA ASP A 63 -9.73 -3.57 -2.36
C ASP A 63 -10.53 -3.72 -3.66
N ASP A 64 -10.18 -2.94 -4.69
CA ASP A 64 -10.78 -3.05 -6.03
C ASP A 64 -10.54 -4.43 -6.64
N TRP A 65 -9.30 -4.93 -6.55
CA TRP A 65 -8.96 -6.25 -7.07
C TRP A 65 -9.73 -7.37 -6.35
N ALA A 66 -9.81 -7.31 -5.02
CA ALA A 66 -10.53 -8.32 -4.25
C ALA A 66 -12.05 -8.25 -4.50
N THR A 67 -12.60 -7.04 -4.65
CA THR A 67 -13.99 -6.82 -5.06
C THR A 67 -14.28 -7.42 -6.43
N TYR A 68 -13.38 -7.21 -7.39
CA TYR A 68 -13.47 -7.84 -8.71
C TYR A 68 -13.50 -9.38 -8.62
N VAL A 69 -12.56 -9.98 -7.87
CA VAL A 69 -12.49 -11.44 -7.66
C VAL A 69 -13.79 -11.95 -7.00
N TRP A 70 -14.31 -11.21 -6.02
CA TRP A 70 -15.57 -11.54 -5.37
C TRP A 70 -16.76 -11.54 -6.33
N GLN A 71 -16.89 -10.49 -7.15
CA GLN A 71 -17.95 -10.37 -8.16
C GLN A 71 -17.88 -11.49 -9.19
N GLU A 72 -16.68 -11.81 -9.68
CA GLU A 72 -16.46 -12.94 -10.60
C GLU A 72 -16.99 -14.25 -9.98
N HIS A 73 -16.63 -14.55 -8.74
CA HIS A 73 -17.05 -15.78 -8.08
C HIS A 73 -18.52 -15.79 -7.63
N LEU A 74 -19.17 -14.63 -7.46
CA LEU A 74 -20.61 -14.54 -7.24
C LEU A 74 -21.40 -15.01 -8.46
N ILE A 75 -20.95 -14.65 -9.67
CA ILE A 75 -21.56 -15.11 -10.94
C ILE A 75 -21.54 -16.64 -10.98
N TRP A 76 -20.41 -17.24 -10.65
CA TRP A 76 -20.28 -18.70 -10.61
C TRP A 76 -21.10 -19.36 -9.51
N LEU A 77 -21.21 -18.72 -8.34
CA LEU A 77 -22.09 -19.21 -7.28
C LEU A 77 -23.55 -19.24 -7.72
N ALA A 78 -24.00 -18.22 -8.46
CA ALA A 78 -25.35 -18.17 -9.01
C ALA A 78 -25.58 -19.29 -10.05
N ALA A 79 -24.59 -19.59 -10.89
CA ALA A 79 -24.62 -20.74 -11.81
C ALA A 79 -24.70 -22.08 -11.06
N MET A 80 -23.94 -22.25 -9.98
CA MET A 80 -24.03 -23.44 -9.10
C MET A 80 -25.39 -23.56 -8.42
N HIS A 81 -26.10 -22.46 -8.20
CA HIS A 81 -27.48 -22.49 -7.69
C HIS A 81 -28.53 -22.70 -8.80
N GLY A 82 -28.12 -22.88 -10.06
CA GLY A 82 -29.02 -23.03 -11.20
C GLY A 82 -29.75 -21.74 -11.59
N ARG A 83 -29.31 -20.57 -11.09
CA ARG A 83 -29.90 -19.27 -11.46
C ARG A 83 -29.47 -18.79 -12.84
N HIS A 84 -28.32 -19.26 -13.31
CA HIS A 84 -27.78 -19.01 -14.64
C HIS A 84 -27.31 -20.33 -15.25
N SER A 85 -27.40 -20.43 -16.57
CA SER A 85 -26.67 -21.48 -17.28
C SER A 85 -25.16 -21.25 -17.17
N VAL A 86 -24.37 -22.31 -17.36
CA VAL A 86 -22.90 -22.19 -17.38
C VAL A 86 -22.43 -21.24 -18.48
N GLN A 87 -23.15 -21.17 -19.61
CA GLN A 87 -22.81 -20.29 -20.71
C GLN A 87 -23.09 -18.82 -20.36
N GLU A 88 -24.27 -18.51 -19.81
CA GLU A 88 -24.59 -17.16 -19.32
C GLU A 88 -23.58 -16.68 -18.27
N ALA A 89 -23.20 -17.57 -17.35
CA ALA A 89 -22.20 -17.27 -16.33
C ALA A 89 -20.82 -16.97 -16.94
N ARG A 90 -20.43 -17.64 -18.04
CA ARG A 90 -19.19 -17.31 -18.77
C ARG A 90 -19.27 -15.94 -19.41
N ASP A 91 -20.38 -15.64 -20.07
CA ASP A 91 -20.55 -14.38 -20.78
C ASP A 91 -20.51 -13.20 -19.80
N LEU A 92 -21.17 -13.33 -18.64
CA LEU A 92 -21.10 -12.38 -17.53
C LEU A 92 -19.69 -12.26 -16.95
N ALA A 93 -18.97 -13.37 -16.78
CA ALA A 93 -17.60 -13.33 -16.26
C ALA A 93 -16.63 -12.63 -17.23
N ILE A 94 -16.78 -12.85 -18.55
CA ILE A 94 -16.01 -12.16 -19.59
C ILE A 94 -16.31 -10.66 -19.58
N GLU A 95 -17.58 -10.28 -19.41
CA GLU A 95 -17.97 -8.89 -19.29
C GLU A 95 -17.36 -8.24 -18.04
N ASN A 96 -17.43 -8.92 -16.88
CA ASN A 96 -16.83 -8.47 -15.63
C ASN A 96 -15.30 -8.31 -15.72
N ALA A 97 -14.61 -9.14 -16.50
CA ALA A 97 -13.15 -9.07 -16.67
C ALA A 97 -12.67 -7.81 -17.42
N LYS A 98 -13.55 -7.13 -18.17
CA LYS A 98 -13.19 -5.93 -18.95
C LYS A 98 -12.83 -4.79 -17.99
N GLY A 99 -11.53 -4.46 -17.93
CA GLY A 99 -11.01 -3.31 -17.16
C GLY A 99 -10.18 -3.67 -15.92
N HIS A 100 -10.11 -4.96 -15.54
CA HIS A 100 -9.44 -5.38 -14.29
C HIS A 100 -8.08 -6.05 -14.47
N HIS A 101 -7.61 -6.24 -15.71
CA HIS A 101 -6.40 -7.01 -16.02
C HIS A 101 -5.10 -6.52 -15.36
N ASP A 102 -5.04 -5.23 -14.99
CA ASP A 102 -3.80 -4.62 -14.52
C ASP A 102 -3.72 -4.39 -13.00
N GLN A 103 -4.80 -4.62 -12.26
CA GLN A 103 -4.88 -4.28 -10.83
C GLN A 103 -3.94 -5.15 -9.99
N PHE A 104 -3.98 -6.48 -10.16
CA PHE A 104 -3.11 -7.38 -9.39
C PHE A 104 -1.62 -7.16 -9.67
N ARG A 105 -1.28 -6.81 -10.92
CA ARG A 105 0.11 -6.49 -11.30
C ARG A 105 0.62 -5.28 -10.53
N LYS A 106 -0.19 -4.22 -10.41
CA LYS A 106 0.16 -3.02 -9.65
C LYS A 106 0.23 -3.29 -8.15
N VAL A 107 -0.71 -4.06 -7.60
CA VAL A 107 -0.67 -4.53 -6.19
C VAL A 107 0.66 -5.24 -5.91
N SER A 108 1.02 -6.22 -6.73
CA SER A 108 2.27 -6.98 -6.58
C SER A 108 3.51 -6.08 -6.67
N MET A 109 3.53 -5.13 -7.60
CA MET A 109 4.62 -4.17 -7.73
C MET A 109 4.77 -3.29 -6.48
N LEU A 110 3.71 -2.62 -6.03
CA LEU A 110 3.76 -1.74 -4.85
C LEU A 110 4.18 -2.52 -3.59
N MET A 111 3.66 -3.74 -3.45
CA MET A 111 4.02 -4.65 -2.37
C MET A 111 5.50 -4.97 -2.34
N ASN A 112 6.06 -5.40 -3.48
CA ASN A 112 7.47 -5.79 -3.56
C ASN A 112 8.45 -4.63 -3.36
N VAL A 113 8.03 -3.39 -3.68
CA VAL A 113 8.91 -2.22 -3.60
C VAL A 113 8.82 -1.53 -2.24
N TYR A 114 7.62 -1.43 -1.66
CA TYR A 114 7.39 -0.55 -0.51
C TYR A 114 6.87 -1.25 0.76
N PHE A 115 6.31 -2.47 0.65
CA PHE A 115 5.59 -3.11 1.76
C PHE A 115 5.95 -4.58 1.89
N ASP A 116 7.24 -4.88 2.02
CA ASP A 116 7.72 -6.26 2.13
C ASP A 116 7.15 -6.99 3.35
N GLU A 117 6.88 -6.25 4.45
CA GLU A 117 6.27 -6.81 5.65
C GLU A 117 4.86 -7.39 5.44
N LEU A 118 4.16 -7.01 4.36
CA LEU A 118 2.83 -7.53 4.04
C LEU A 118 2.85 -8.78 3.14
N ARG A 119 4.04 -9.26 2.73
CA ARG A 119 4.21 -10.35 1.76
C ARG A 119 3.44 -11.62 2.16
N ASP A 120 3.47 -11.98 3.43
CA ASP A 120 2.78 -13.18 3.93
C ASP A 120 1.26 -13.03 3.86
N ALA A 121 0.73 -11.86 4.22
CA ALA A 121 -0.70 -11.56 4.15
C ALA A 121 -1.20 -11.55 2.69
N LEU A 122 -0.42 -10.98 1.76
CA LEU A 122 -0.74 -11.04 0.33
C LEU A 122 -0.70 -12.48 -0.19
N SER A 123 0.27 -13.28 0.26
CA SER A 123 0.40 -14.68 -0.14
C SER A 123 -0.80 -15.50 0.33
N GLU A 124 -1.26 -15.30 1.57
CA GLU A 124 -2.47 -15.92 2.10
C GLU A 124 -3.71 -15.56 1.25
N LEU A 125 -3.87 -14.28 0.92
CA LEU A 125 -4.97 -13.78 0.10
C LEU A 125 -4.96 -14.42 -1.30
N ASN A 126 -3.79 -14.48 -1.95
CA ASN A 126 -3.65 -15.13 -3.26
C ASN A 126 -3.88 -16.64 -3.19
N LEU A 127 -3.48 -17.32 -2.11
CA LEU A 127 -3.78 -18.74 -1.91
C LEU A 127 -5.29 -18.99 -1.79
N CYS A 128 -6.05 -18.10 -1.14
CA CYS A 128 -7.50 -18.20 -1.08
C CYS A 128 -8.14 -18.08 -2.47
N ARG A 129 -7.67 -17.12 -3.28
CA ARG A 129 -8.10 -17.00 -4.69
C ARG A 129 -7.81 -18.26 -5.50
N ILE A 130 -6.59 -18.80 -5.42
CA ILE A 130 -6.21 -20.03 -6.14
C ILE A 130 -7.13 -21.21 -5.76
N LYS A 131 -7.50 -21.33 -4.48
CA LYS A 131 -8.45 -22.37 -4.03
C LYS A 131 -9.83 -22.19 -4.66
N LEU A 132 -10.32 -20.95 -4.78
CA LEU A 132 -11.57 -20.63 -5.48
C LEU A 132 -11.49 -20.97 -6.96
N ASP A 133 -10.45 -20.51 -7.67
CA ASP A 133 -10.22 -20.78 -9.09
C ASP A 133 -10.18 -22.29 -9.38
N LEU A 134 -9.51 -23.05 -8.51
CA LEU A 134 -9.42 -24.51 -8.62
C LEU A 134 -10.79 -25.19 -8.41
N HIS A 135 -11.56 -24.73 -7.43
CA HIS A 135 -12.90 -25.26 -7.16
C HIS A 135 -13.87 -24.96 -8.31
N GLN A 136 -13.84 -23.74 -8.85
CA GLN A 136 -14.60 -23.34 -10.04
C GLN A 136 -14.21 -24.16 -11.26
N SER A 137 -12.91 -24.35 -11.50
CA SER A 137 -12.42 -25.18 -12.62
C SER A 137 -12.91 -26.62 -12.53
N ARG A 138 -12.97 -27.18 -11.31
CA ARG A 138 -13.54 -28.52 -11.07
C ARG A 138 -15.03 -28.54 -11.36
N PHE A 139 -15.79 -27.56 -10.87
CA PHE A 139 -17.20 -27.40 -11.19
C PHE A 139 -17.44 -27.37 -12.71
N LEU A 140 -16.69 -26.55 -13.45
CA LEU A 140 -16.82 -26.43 -14.90
C LEU A 140 -16.54 -27.73 -15.67
N LYS A 141 -15.67 -28.61 -15.14
CA LYS A 141 -15.40 -29.92 -15.76
C LYS A 141 -16.58 -30.87 -15.61
N VAL A 142 -17.19 -30.92 -14.42
CA VAL A 142 -18.31 -31.83 -14.11
C VAL A 142 -19.65 -31.29 -14.63
N ALA A 143 -19.83 -29.97 -14.66
CA ALA A 143 -21.03 -29.34 -15.19
C ALA A 143 -21.23 -29.57 -16.70
N LYS A 144 -20.18 -30.00 -17.42
CA LYS A 144 -20.27 -30.43 -18.82
C LYS A 144 -20.87 -31.83 -18.99
N SER A 145 -20.93 -32.66 -17.95
CA SER A 145 -21.20 -34.09 -18.08
C SER A 145 -22.60 -34.56 -17.67
N GLU A 146 -23.38 -33.84 -16.84
CA GLU A 146 -24.84 -34.07 -16.61
C GLU A 146 -25.40 -33.18 -15.48
N THR A 147 -26.73 -33.02 -15.45
CA THR A 147 -27.55 -32.34 -14.43
C THR A 147 -27.37 -32.96 -13.05
N SER A 148 -26.49 -32.37 -12.25
CA SER A 148 -26.24 -32.77 -10.87
C SER A 148 -26.81 -31.74 -9.89
N ASP A 149 -27.25 -32.18 -8.72
CA ASP A 149 -27.53 -31.26 -7.60
C ASP A 149 -26.21 -30.66 -7.08
N TRP A 150 -25.97 -29.40 -7.45
CA TRP A 150 -24.76 -28.66 -7.14
C TRP A 150 -24.77 -28.02 -5.74
N THR A 151 -25.77 -28.32 -4.89
CA THR A 151 -25.90 -27.73 -3.56
C THR A 151 -24.63 -27.89 -2.70
N ARG A 152 -23.95 -29.04 -2.80
CA ARG A 152 -22.67 -29.28 -2.11
C ARG A 152 -21.55 -28.41 -2.67
N ALA A 153 -21.48 -28.25 -3.99
CA ALA A 153 -20.47 -27.42 -4.65
C ALA A 153 -20.68 -25.93 -4.33
N ALA A 154 -21.93 -25.46 -4.34
CA ALA A 154 -22.31 -24.10 -3.98
C ALA A 154 -21.98 -23.78 -2.51
N LYS A 155 -22.28 -24.71 -1.59
CA LYS A 155 -21.92 -24.56 -0.16
C LYS A 155 -20.39 -24.43 0.01
N ARG A 156 -19.62 -25.30 -0.66
CA ARG A 156 -18.15 -25.23 -0.61
C ARG A 156 -17.63 -23.93 -1.21
N HIS A 157 -18.18 -23.50 -2.34
CA HIS A 157 -17.79 -22.26 -3.02
C HIS A 157 -18.02 -21.05 -2.10
N ARG A 158 -19.18 -20.97 -1.45
CA ARG A 158 -19.49 -19.92 -0.46
C ARG A 158 -18.49 -19.89 0.69
N THR A 159 -18.10 -21.04 1.24
CA THR A 159 -17.08 -21.09 2.30
C THR A 159 -15.74 -20.55 1.82
N LEU A 160 -15.28 -20.96 0.63
CA LEU A 160 -14.02 -20.45 0.07
C LEU A 160 -14.07 -18.94 -0.20
N MET A 161 -15.23 -18.44 -0.61
CA MET A 161 -15.48 -17.01 -0.78
C MET A 161 -15.37 -16.26 0.57
N GLN A 162 -15.92 -16.82 1.65
CA GLN A 162 -15.77 -16.26 3.00
C GLN A 162 -14.31 -16.27 3.47
N ASP A 163 -13.55 -17.33 3.18
CA ASP A 163 -12.12 -17.41 3.50
C ASP A 163 -11.34 -16.29 2.79
N LEU A 164 -11.65 -16.03 1.51
CA LEU A 164 -11.07 -14.94 0.73
C LEU A 164 -11.36 -13.57 1.36
N GLN A 165 -12.63 -13.31 1.71
CA GLN A 165 -13.02 -12.05 2.38
C GLN A 165 -12.30 -11.88 3.73
N GLY A 166 -12.16 -12.95 4.49
CA GLY A 166 -11.42 -12.94 5.74
C GLY A 166 -9.93 -12.59 5.53
N ALA A 167 -9.30 -13.18 4.52
CA ALA A 167 -7.92 -12.87 4.17
C ALA A 167 -7.75 -11.43 3.66
N GLN A 168 -8.69 -10.93 2.84
CA GLN A 168 -8.71 -9.54 2.38
C GLN A 168 -8.81 -8.57 3.56
N ALA A 169 -9.74 -8.80 4.48
CA ALA A 169 -9.92 -7.94 5.65
C ALA A 169 -8.67 -7.91 6.54
N ARG A 170 -7.99 -9.05 6.72
CA ARG A 170 -6.69 -9.11 7.43
C ARG A 170 -5.63 -8.30 6.70
N PHE A 171 -5.47 -8.48 5.40
CA PHE A 171 -4.51 -7.76 4.57
C PHE A 171 -4.73 -6.24 4.65
N LEU A 172 -5.96 -5.78 4.39
CA LEU A 172 -6.30 -4.35 4.41
C LEU A 172 -6.13 -3.74 5.80
N LYS A 173 -6.43 -4.49 6.87
CA LYS A 173 -6.19 -4.05 8.25
C LYS A 173 -4.71 -3.81 8.53
N LEU A 174 -3.85 -4.78 8.17
CA LEU A 174 -2.39 -4.65 8.36
C LEU A 174 -1.82 -3.48 7.54
N LEU A 175 -2.25 -3.34 6.29
CA LEU A 175 -1.87 -2.21 5.45
C LEU A 175 -2.31 -0.87 6.08
N ALA A 176 -3.54 -0.77 6.58
CA ALA A 176 -4.02 0.42 7.26
C ALA A 176 -3.26 0.72 8.56
N GLU A 177 -2.73 -0.28 9.26
CA GLU A 177 -1.86 -0.09 10.42
C GLU A 177 -0.50 0.48 10.00
N ILE A 178 0.09 -0.02 8.91
CA ILE A 178 1.34 0.53 8.35
C ILE A 178 1.14 1.98 7.93
N ILE A 179 0.08 2.28 7.18
CA ILE A 179 -0.25 3.65 6.73
C ILE A 179 -0.41 4.61 7.91
N ARG A 180 -1.05 4.17 9.00
CA ARG A 180 -1.27 5.01 10.20
C ARG A 180 0.00 5.26 11.00
N ASN A 181 0.95 4.32 10.95
CA ASN A 181 2.21 4.38 11.70
C ASN A 181 3.38 4.90 10.85
N ALA A 182 3.18 5.09 9.54
CA ALA A 182 4.15 5.66 8.61
C ALA A 182 4.44 7.12 8.98
#